data_AF-A0A438AF38-F1
#
_entry.id   AF-A0A438AF38-F1
#
_cell.length_a   1.000
_cell.length_b   1.000
_cell.length_c   1.000
_cell.angle_alpha   90.00
_cell.angle_beta   90.00
_cell.angle_gamma   90.00
#
_symmetry.space_group_name_H-M   'P 1'
#
loop_
_entity.id
_entity.type
_entity.pdbx_description
1 polymer ?
#
loop_
_entity_poly.entity_id
_entity_poly.type
_entity_poly.pdbx_seq_one_letter_code
_entity_poly.pdbx_strand_id
1 'polypeptide(L)' 'MSDKVSPSMKENAGNVFSNAEIDQVRELAAENAPVDVVAVRLGRPPEEIRKLAEAVGIDLHDA' A
#
# COMPACT_ATOMS: atom_id res chain seq x y z
N MET A 1 -29.00 18.04 6.79
CA MET A 1 -27.81 18.14 5.92
C MET A 1 -26.58 18.08 6.79
N SER A 2 -25.60 17.27 6.37
CA SER A 2 -24.21 17.22 6.84
C SER A 2 -23.94 16.30 8.04
N ASP A 3 -23.89 15.01 7.76
CA ASP A 3 -23.10 14.02 8.49
C ASP A 3 -21.64 14.49 8.58
N LYS A 4 -21.27 15.03 9.75
CA LYS A 4 -19.87 15.29 10.12
C LYS A 4 -19.20 13.96 10.42
N VAL A 5 -18.67 13.31 9.38
CA VAL A 5 -17.74 12.20 9.57
C VAL A 5 -16.38 12.81 9.91
N SER A 6 -15.96 12.66 11.15
CA SER A 6 -14.53 12.68 11.51
C SER A 6 -14.12 11.21 11.73
N PRO A 7 -12.90 10.83 11.36
CA PRO A 7 -11.91 10.74 12.42
C PRO A 7 -10.51 11.23 12.04
N SER A 8 -9.92 11.88 13.04
CA SER A 8 -8.49 11.99 13.36
C SER A 8 -7.52 11.19 12.50
N MET A 9 -6.76 11.90 11.67
CA MET A 9 -5.46 11.49 11.14
C MET A 9 -4.39 11.69 12.23
N LYS A 10 -4.52 10.97 13.34
CA LYS A 10 -3.45 10.75 14.32
C LYS A 10 -3.59 9.29 14.73
N GLU A 11 -2.45 8.60 14.87
CA GLU A 11 -2.30 7.19 15.25
C GLU A 11 -2.14 6.20 14.08
N ASN A 12 -0.99 6.21 13.42
CA ASN A 12 -0.41 4.99 12.84
C ASN A 12 1.09 4.95 13.12
N ALA A 13 1.43 4.83 14.41
CA ALA A 13 2.73 4.37 14.87
C ALA A 13 2.81 2.81 14.87
N GLY A 14 2.14 2.19 13.89
CA GLY A 14 1.97 0.75 13.70
C GLY A 14 1.30 0.54 12.35
N ASN A 15 2.10 0.59 11.28
CA ASN A 15 1.66 0.89 9.92
C ASN A 15 0.93 -0.32 9.29
N VAL A 16 -0.37 -0.45 9.52
CA VAL A 16 -1.23 -1.47 8.89
C VAL A 16 -1.71 -0.90 7.56
N PHE A 17 -1.29 -1.52 6.46
CA PHE A 17 -1.80 -1.17 5.13
C PHE A 17 -3.30 -1.38 5.07
N SER A 18 -4.01 -0.43 4.48
CA SER A 18 -5.45 -0.53 4.25
C SER A 18 -5.74 -1.59 3.19
N ASN A 19 -6.89 -2.26 3.25
CA ASN A 19 -7.29 -3.22 2.21
C ASN A 19 -7.25 -2.61 0.80
N ALA A 20 -7.63 -1.34 0.66
CA ALA A 20 -7.54 -0.61 -0.62
C ALA A 20 -6.10 -0.43 -1.12
N GLU A 21 -5.12 -0.27 -0.21
CA GLU A 21 -3.70 -0.21 -0.58
C GLU A 21 -3.21 -1.59 -1.01
N ILE A 22 -3.64 -2.66 -0.33
CA ILE A 22 -3.32 -4.05 -0.70
C ILE A 22 -3.88 -4.40 -2.08
N ASP A 23 -5.13 -4.02 -2.36
CA ASP A 23 -5.73 -4.22 -3.68
C ASP A 23 -4.97 -3.46 -4.78
N GLN A 24 -4.52 -2.22 -4.51
CA GLN A 24 -3.67 -1.48 -5.46
C GLN A 24 -2.33 -2.15 -5.70
N VAL A 25 -1.67 -2.66 -4.67
CA VAL A 25 -0.40 -3.40 -4.81
C VAL A 25 -0.61 -4.65 -5.65
N ARG A 26 -1.74 -5.34 -5.46
CA ARG A 26 -2.08 -6.54 -6.21
C ARG A 26 -2.38 -6.25 -7.68
N GLU A 27 -3.12 -5.18 -7.96
CA GLU A 27 -3.38 -4.72 -9.32
C GLU A 27 -2.07 -4.38 -10.03
N LEU A 28 -1.22 -3.60 -9.37
CA LEU A 28 0.08 -3.20 -9.89
C LEU A 28 1.02 -4.40 -10.12
N ALA A 29 1.04 -5.35 -9.21
CA ALA A 29 1.79 -6.60 -9.38
C ALA A 29 1.28 -7.40 -10.59
N ALA A 30 -0.04 -7.44 -10.81
CA ALA A 30 -0.63 -8.09 -11.98
C ALA A 30 -0.28 -7.38 -13.30
N GLU A 31 -0.08 -6.07 -13.26
CA GLU A 31 0.45 -5.28 -14.39
C GLU A 31 1.97 -5.40 -14.58
N ASN A 32 2.64 -6.24 -13.78
CA ASN A 32 4.11 -6.38 -13.77
C ASN A 32 4.83 -5.07 -13.41
N ALA A 33 4.19 -4.23 -12.60
CA ALA A 33 4.79 -2.99 -12.13
C ALA A 33 5.87 -3.31 -11.07
N PRO A 34 7.04 -2.65 -11.15
CA PRO A 34 8.10 -2.86 -10.18
C PRO A 34 7.81 -2.18 -8.85
N VAL A 35 8.44 -2.67 -7.79
CA VAL A 35 8.21 -2.21 -6.41
C VAL A 35 8.38 -0.69 -6.25
N ASP A 36 9.31 -0.06 -6.98
CA ASP A 36 9.53 1.38 -6.95
C ASP A 36 8.34 2.18 -7.49
N VAL A 37 7.68 1.68 -8.54
CA VAL A 37 6.49 2.34 -9.12
C VAL A 37 5.33 2.26 -8.13
N VAL A 38 5.18 1.11 -7.47
CA VAL A 38 4.17 0.89 -6.43
C VAL A 38 4.41 1.81 -5.24
N ALA A 39 5.66 1.92 -4.80
CA ALA A 39 6.11 2.81 -3.72
C ALA A 39 5.78 4.26 -4.01
N VAL A 40 6.06 4.74 -5.23
CA VAL A 40 5.73 6.11 -5.67
C VAL A 40 4.21 6.33 -5.71
N ARG A 41 3.43 5.38 -6.25
CA ARG A 41 1.96 5.51 -6.32
C ARG A 41 1.30 5.57 -4.95
N LEU A 42 1.80 4.80 -3.99
CA LEU A 42 1.28 4.77 -2.62
C LEU A 42 1.89 5.84 -1.71
N GLY A 43 2.95 6.53 -2.15
CA GLY A 43 3.69 7.49 -1.33
C GLY A 43 4.37 6.83 -0.12
N ARG A 44 4.77 5.57 -0.27
CA ARG A 44 5.37 4.74 0.77
C ARG A 44 6.80 4.35 0.37
N PRO A 45 7.69 4.09 1.33
CA PRO A 45 9.02 3.57 1.01
C PRO A 45 8.92 2.15 0.39
N PRO A 46 9.78 1.83 -0.59
CA PRO A 46 9.75 0.53 -1.27
C PRO A 46 9.98 -0.65 -0.30
N GLU A 47 10.75 -0.44 0.77
CA GLU A 47 10.95 -1.47 1.80
C GLU A 47 9.66 -1.85 2.54
N GLU A 48 8.74 -0.91 2.75
CA GLU A 48 7.43 -1.22 3.35
C GLU A 48 6.52 -1.94 2.36
N ILE A 49 6.55 -1.55 1.09
CA ILE A 49 5.80 -2.23 0.02
C ILE A 49 6.29 -3.67 -0.14
N ARG A 50 7.61 -3.90 -0.08
CA ARG A 50 8.19 -5.23 -0.15
C ARG A 50 7.74 -6.10 1.03
N LYS A 51 7.83 -5.58 2.26
CA LYS A 51 7.34 -6.28 3.46
C LYS A 51 5.85 -6.60 3.39
N LEU A 52 5.05 -5.67 2.86
CA LEU A 52 3.63 -5.92 2.62
C LEU A 52 3.44 -7.06 1.62
N ALA A 53 4.07 -6.96 0.46
CA ALA A 53 3.97 -7.93 -0.61
C ALA A 53 4.36 -9.33 -0.11
N GLU A 54 5.46 -9.45 0.65
CA GLU A 54 5.85 -10.69 1.33
C GLU A 54 4.79 -11.17 2.34
N ALA A 55 4.22 -10.27 3.14
CA ALA A 55 3.21 -10.60 4.15
C ALA A 55 1.88 -11.09 3.53
N VAL A 56 1.51 -10.60 2.36
CA VAL A 56 0.28 -11.00 1.65
C VAL A 56 0.51 -12.02 0.53
N GLY A 57 1.75 -12.42 0.27
CA GLY A 57 2.12 -13.40 -0.76
C GLY A 57 2.01 -12.88 -2.19
N ILE A 58 2.26 -11.58 -2.40
CA ILE A 58 2.35 -10.95 -3.71
C ILE A 58 3.82 -10.94 -4.15
N ASP A 59 4.10 -11.43 -5.35
CA ASP A 59 5.43 -11.37 -5.95
C ASP A 59 5.56 -10.06 -6.72
N LEU A 60 6.33 -9.11 -6.19
CA LEU A 60 6.69 -7.88 -6.90
C LEU A 60 8.07 -8.07 -7.52
N HIS A 61 8.18 -7.79 -8.82
CA HIS A 61 9.46 -7.84 -9.50
C HIS A 61 10.32 -6.64 -9.07
N ASP A 62 11.57 -6.89 -8.75
CA ASP A 62 12.61 -5.85 -8.64
C ASP A 62 12.98 -5.47 -10.09
N ALA A 63 12.87 -4.19 -10.44
CA ALA A 63 13.22 -3.71 -11.79
C ALA A 63 14.73 -3.72 -12.04
#